data_AF-A0A538GLF2-F1
#
_entry.id   AF-A0A538GLF2-F1
#
_cell.length_a   1.000
_cell.length_b   1.000
_cell.length_c   1.000
_cell.angle_alpha   90.00
_cell.angle_beta   90.00
_cell.angle_gamma   90.00
#
_symmetry.space_group_name_H-M   'P 1'
#
loop_
_entity.id
_entity.type
_entity.pdbx_description
1 polymer ?
#
loop_
_entity_poly.entity_id
_entity_poly.type
_entity_poly.pdbx_seq_one_letter_code
_entity_poly.pdbx_strand_id
1 'polypeptide(L)'
;MTAKEGSPEFKLAGRADVLEDERLRTKLDDLYWEMIEWRPAPDSHYFEFLAERAAWVTYDGKGQTRVIWKLGAEGEKRLYKPGI
;
A
#
# COMPACT_ATOMS: atom_id res chain seq x y z
N MET A 1 -9.78 -10.23 -0.82
CA MET A 1 -9.38 -9.04 -1.60
C MET A 1 -10.26 -9.00 -2.83
N THR A 2 -11.37 -8.29 -2.77
CA THR A 2 -12.35 -8.15 -3.85
C THR A 2 -12.19 -6.75 -4.41
N ALA A 3 -11.37 -6.60 -5.45
CA ALA A 3 -11.38 -5.36 -6.22
C ALA A 3 -12.73 -5.19 -6.91
N LYS A 4 -13.24 -3.95 -6.96
CA LYS A 4 -14.30 -3.60 -7.92
C LYS A 4 -13.71 -3.79 -9.31
N GLU A 5 -14.37 -4.62 -10.11
CA GLU A 5 -13.97 -4.99 -11.46
C GLU A 5 -13.43 -3.78 -12.26
N GLY A 6 -12.21 -3.89 -12.79
CA GLY A 6 -11.56 -2.85 -13.60
C GLY A 6 -10.81 -1.75 -12.84
N SER A 7 -10.88 -1.67 -11.51
CA SER A 7 -10.10 -0.68 -10.75
C SER A 7 -8.64 -1.11 -10.61
N PRO A 8 -7.67 -0.21 -10.82
CA PRO A 8 -6.28 -0.57 -10.63
C PRO A 8 -5.93 -0.69 -9.14
N GLU A 9 -4.92 -1.50 -8.84
CA GLU A 9 -4.50 -1.84 -7.48
C GLU A 9 -3.02 -1.54 -7.25
N PHE A 10 -2.70 -0.96 -6.10
CA PHE A 10 -1.35 -1.03 -5.53
C PHE A 10 -1.24 -2.23 -4.58
N LYS A 11 -0.23 -3.06 -4.80
CA LYS A 11 0.16 -4.15 -3.88
C LYS A 11 1.53 -3.83 -3.32
N LEU A 12 1.64 -3.74 -2.00
CA LEU A 12 2.89 -3.49 -1.30
C LEU A 12 3.25 -4.72 -0.45
N ALA A 13 4.53 -5.06 -0.40
CA ALA A 13 5.06 -6.12 0.44
C ALA A 13 6.38 -5.69 1.07
N GLY A 14 6.50 -5.90 2.37
CA GLY A 14 7.61 -5.38 3.16
C GLY A 14 7.41 -5.67 4.65
N ARG A 15 8.16 -4.95 5.48
CA ARG A 15 8.11 -5.06 6.95
C ARG A 15 7.25 -3.94 7.53
N ALA A 16 6.56 -4.25 8.61
CA ALA A 16 5.75 -3.31 9.36
C ALA A 16 6.30 -3.30 10.79
N ASP A 17 7.03 -2.26 11.14
CA ASP A 17 7.63 -2.12 12.47
C ASP A 17 6.71 -1.21 13.31
N VAL A 18 6.54 -1.52 14.59
CA VAL A 18 5.70 -0.71 15.49
C VAL A 18 6.29 0.69 15.59
N LEU A 19 5.46 1.70 15.40
CA LEU A 19 5.86 3.09 15.58
C LEU A 19 5.78 3.47 17.07
N GLU A 20 6.93 3.52 17.72
CA GLU A 20 7.05 3.85 19.15
C GLU A 20 7.10 5.36 19.43
N ASP A 21 7.38 6.21 18.42
CA ASP A 21 7.48 7.67 18.60
C ASP A 21 6.10 8.30 18.86
N GLU A 22 5.85 8.64 20.13
CA GLU A 22 4.60 9.26 20.60
C GLU A 22 4.31 10.61 19.92
N ARG A 23 5.33 11.42 19.66
CA ARG A 23 5.14 12.74 19.04
C ARG A 23 4.70 12.58 17.59
N LEU A 24 5.26 11.61 16.88
CA LEU A 24 4.82 11.30 15.52
C LEU A 24 3.39 10.72 15.51
N ARG A 25 3.04 9.87 16.49
CA ARG A 25 1.68 9.34 16.64
C ARG A 25 0.64 10.46 16.82
N THR A 26 0.89 11.42 17.70
CA THR A 26 -0.04 12.56 17.89
C THR A 26 -0.22 13.37 16.60
N LYS A 27 0.86 13.60 15.85
CA LYS A 27 0.78 14.30 14.56
C LYS A 27 -0.06 13.52 13.53
N LEU A 28 0.04 12.20 13.51
CA LEU A 28 -0.78 11.36 12.64
C LEU A 28 -2.25 11.44 13.03
N ASP A 29 -2.56 11.45 14.33
CA ASP A 29 -3.94 11.59 14.80
C ASP A 29 -4.54 12.92 14.34
N ASP A 30 -3.79 14.01 14.46
CA ASP A 30 -4.23 15.33 14.00
C ASP A 30 -4.46 15.35 12.50
N LEU A 31 -3.56 14.72 11.73
CA LEU A 31 -3.72 14.59 10.29
C LEU A 31 -4.95 13.76 9.91
N TYR A 32 -5.22 12.64 10.60
CA TYR A 32 -6.41 11.82 10.34
C TYR A 32 -7.70 12.59 10.63
N TRP A 33 -7.71 13.40 11.68
CA TRP A 33 -8.85 14.27 11.95
C TRP A 33 -9.05 15.32 10.86
N GLU A 34 -7.99 15.98 10.41
CA GLU A 34 -8.06 16.97 9.34
C GLU A 34 -8.56 16.36 8.02
N MET A 35 -8.09 15.15 7.68
CA MET A 35 -8.40 14.53 6.39
C MET A 35 -9.76 13.84 6.34
N ILE A 36 -10.15 13.16 7.43
CA ILE A 36 -11.29 12.24 7.42
C ILE A 36 -12.14 12.30 8.70
N GLU A 37 -11.95 13.30 9.56
CA GLU A 37 -12.70 13.49 10.82
C GLU A 37 -12.77 12.22 11.69
N TRP A 38 -11.67 11.47 11.73
CA TRP A 38 -11.57 10.23 12.48
C TRP A 38 -10.36 10.24 13.40
N ARG A 39 -10.52 9.62 14.58
CA ARG A 39 -9.45 9.44 15.57
C ARG A 39 -9.29 7.94 15.88
N PRO A 40 -8.05 7.44 16.00
CA PRO A 40 -7.79 6.09 16.46
C PRO A 40 -8.29 5.86 17.89
N ALA A 41 -8.72 4.64 18.19
CA ALA A 41 -9.06 4.24 19.56
C ALA A 41 -7.79 4.17 20.43
N PRO A 42 -7.88 4.32 21.77
CA PRO A 42 -6.70 4.34 22.66
C PRO A 42 -5.80 3.10 22.58
N ASP A 43 -6.34 1.95 22.19
CA ASP A 43 -5.65 0.67 22.02
C ASP A 43 -5.17 0.41 20.58
N SER A 44 -5.21 1.45 19.72
CA SER A 44 -4.71 1.36 18.33
C SER A 44 -3.19 1.28 18.29
N HIS A 45 -2.69 0.52 17.32
CA HIS A 45 -1.25 0.36 17.06
C HIS A 45 -0.88 1.05 15.74
N TYR A 46 0.25 1.76 15.75
CA TYR A 46 0.78 2.46 14.59
C TYR A 46 1.98 1.68 14.09
N PHE A 47 2.16 1.66 12.77
CA PHE A 47 3.27 0.96 12.15
C PHE A 47 3.91 1.85 11.10
N GLU A 48 5.24 1.83 11.04
CA GLU A 48 5.96 2.28 9.86
C GLU A 48 6.07 1.08 8.90
N PHE A 49 5.60 1.27 7.67
CA PHE A 49 5.65 0.23 6.64
C PHE A 49 6.80 0.50 5.66
N LEU A 50 7.84 -0.33 5.74
CA LEU A 50 8.97 -0.29 4.82
C LEU A 50 8.71 -1.23 3.64
N ALA A 51 8.28 -0.65 2.52
CA ALA A 51 8.00 -1.38 1.29
C ALA A 51 9.30 -1.86 0.61
N GLU A 52 9.51 -3.19 0.58
CA GLU A 52 10.64 -3.81 -0.13
C GLU A 52 10.27 -4.19 -1.57
N ARG A 53 8.98 -4.42 -1.82
CA ARG A 53 8.40 -4.71 -3.12
C ARG A 53 7.08 -3.96 -3.28
N ALA A 54 6.86 -3.43 -4.47
CA ALA A 54 5.61 -2.80 -4.86
C ALA A 54 5.19 -3.32 -6.23
N ALA A 55 3.88 -3.40 -6.46
CA ALA A 55 3.32 -3.64 -7.77
C ALA A 55 2.11 -2.75 -8.01
N TRP A 56 2.06 -2.13 -9.18
CA TRP A 56 0.85 -1.53 -9.73
C TRP A 56 0.22 -2.53 -10.69
N VAL A 57 -1.06 -2.80 -10.51
CA VAL A 57 -1.79 -3.84 -11.25
C VAL A 57 -3.02 -3.23 -11.89
N THR A 58 -3.18 -3.40 -13.19
CA THR A 58 -4.38 -2.98 -13.93
C THR A 58 -5.02 -4.18 -14.63
N TYR A 59 -6.32 -4.07 -14.89
CA TYR A 59 -7.13 -5.10 -15.53
C TYR A 59 -7.86 -4.47 -16.72
N ASP A 60 -7.85 -5.15 -17.87
CA ASP A 60 -8.46 -4.68 -19.12
C ASP A 60 -9.67 -5.55 -19.55
N GLY A 61 -10.13 -6.44 -18.67
CA GLY A 61 -11.18 -7.42 -18.95
C GLY A 61 -10.74 -8.60 -19.83
N LYS A 62 -9.51 -8.62 -20.32
CA LYS A 62 -8.91 -9.73 -21.10
C LYS A 62 -7.69 -10.34 -20.42
N GLY A 63 -7.14 -9.64 -19.45
CA GLY A 63 -5.99 -10.05 -18.69
C GLY A 63 -5.57 -8.99 -17.68
N GLN A 64 -4.32 -9.10 -17.26
CA GLN A 64 -3.74 -8.32 -16.19
C GLN A 64 -2.38 -7.78 -16.61
N THR A 65 -2.18 -6.48 -16.43
CA THR A 65 -0.86 -5.84 -16.55
C THR A 65 -0.31 -5.55 -15.16
N ARG A 66 0.98 -5.78 -14.95
CA ARG A 66 1.67 -5.46 -13.69
C ARG A 66 2.96 -4.70 -13.96
N VAL A 67 3.17 -3.62 -13.21
CA VAL A 67 4.45 -2.92 -13.09
C VAL A 67 5.01 -3.22 -11.70
N ILE A 68 6.21 -3.78 -11.61
CA ILE A 68 6.79 -4.31 -10.37
C ILE A 68 8.11 -3.60 -10.06
N TRP A 69 8.25 -3.14 -8.83
CA TRP A 69 9.47 -2.59 -8.26
C TRP A 69 9.95 -3.45 -7.09
N LYS A 70 11.26 -3.68 -7.00
CA LYS A 70 11.88 -4.44 -5.91
C LYS A 70 13.17 -3.75 -5.48
N LEU A 71 13.32 -3.52 -4.18
CA LEU A 71 14.53 -2.96 -3.60
C LEU A 71 15.74 -3.86 -3.89
N GLY A 72 16.85 -3.26 -4.32
CA GLY A 72 18.09 -3.99 -4.65
C GLY A 72 18.09 -4.73 -5.99
N ALA A 73 17.04 -4.62 -6.80
CA ALA A 73 17.04 -5.08 -8.19
C ALA A 73 17.18 -3.89 -9.14
N GLU A 74 17.94 -4.06 -10.23
CA GLU A 74 18.10 -3.04 -11.27
C GLU A 74 16.81 -2.90 -12.10
N GLY A 75 15.85 -2.14 -11.57
CA GLY A 75 14.81 -1.50 -12.38
C GLY A 75 13.40 -2.08 -12.30
N GLU A 76 12.51 -1.33 -12.96
CA GLU A 76 11.09 -1.62 -13.15
C GLU A 76 10.91 -2.86 -14.05
N LYS A 77 10.07 -3.80 -13.62
CA LYS A 77 9.66 -4.95 -14.46
C LYS A 77 8.20 -4.83 -14.86
N ARG A 78 7.94 -4.78 -16.17
CA ARG A 78 6.58 -4.84 -16.75
C ARG A 78 6.23 -6.25 -17.18
N LEU A 79 5.02 -6.72 -16.82
CA LEU A 79 4.51 -8.05 -17.15
C LEU A 79 3.05 -7.96 -17.58
N TYR A 80 2.65 -8.75 -18.59
CA TYR A 80 1.26 -8.95 -18.99
C TYR A 80 0.89 -10.43 -18.88
N LYS A 81 -0.29 -10.73 -18.36
CA LYS A 81 -0.85 -12.09 -18.27
C LYS A 81 -2.28 -12.12 -18.83
N PRO A 82 -2.52 -12.80 -19.96
CA PRO A 82 -3.87 -12.97 -20.50
C PRO A 82 -4.69 -14.01 -19.71
N GLY A 83 -6.02 -13.93 -19.79
CA GLY A 83 -6.95 -14.97 -19.33
C GLY A 83 -7.21 -15.00 -17.81
N ILE A 84 -7.33 -13.84 -17.18
CA ILE A 84 -7.81 -13.67 -15.79
C ILE A 84 -9.25 -13.23 -15.81
#